data_AF-A0A848L5Q3-F1
#
_entry.id   AF-A0A848L5Q3-F1
#
_cell.length_a   1.000
_cell.length_b   1.000
_cell.length_c   1.000
_cell.angle_alpha   90.00
_cell.angle_beta   90.00
_cell.angle_gamma   90.00
#
_symmetry.space_group_name_H-M   'P 1'
#
loop_
_entity.id
_entity.type
_entity.pdbx_description
1 polymer ?
#
loop_
_entity_poly.entity_id
_entity_poly.type
_entity_poly.pdbx_seq_one_letter_code
_entity_poly.pdbx_strand_id
1 'polypeptide(L)'
;MSTSRRGFLKGILGTSAAAGAATALPACAPDINPAPVTDVTASAAGTVDLLVTRYPDLEPVGGALTVRVPGEATPLLVLHNKGDGAPDDFSVVSSICTHVGCPLGFDGKDVVCPCHLSRFSSTSGAVLTKPATTPLRTFTAEYNPGTKVLRIDLRAGQADFPAAVNGQVVFPFVEFPELRNNGARVTGTPSGYGRPIFVFRNGDGTLSAVDGVCTHQGCYVEFNEPETRLVCPCHLAAFSRQGAVERQPNTGDGPIPSLKTFTVTETADAVVVTGVA
;
A
#
# COMPACT_ATOMS: atom_id res chain seq x y z
N MET A 1 -17.96 18.33 44.93
CA MET A 1 -17.38 19.63 44.54
C MET A 1 -15.88 19.46 44.45
N SER A 2 -15.33 19.65 43.25
CA SER A 2 -13.93 19.43 42.88
C SER A 2 -13.09 20.66 43.24
N THR A 3 -11.97 20.48 43.94
CA THR A 3 -10.99 21.54 44.23
C THR A 3 -9.83 21.46 43.23
N SER A 4 -9.51 22.61 42.64
CA SER A 4 -8.64 22.75 41.47
C SER A 4 -7.13 22.76 41.81
N ARG A 5 -6.34 22.35 40.81
CA ARG A 5 -4.87 22.15 40.79
C ARG A 5 -4.01 23.43 40.91
N ARG A 6 -4.48 24.55 41.47
CA ARG A 6 -3.71 25.82 41.54
C ARG A 6 -2.88 26.03 42.82
N GLY A 7 -2.73 25.00 43.66
CA GLY A 7 -2.05 25.13 44.97
C GLY A 7 -0.60 24.65 45.06
N PHE A 8 -0.02 24.00 44.03
CA PHE A 8 1.20 23.19 44.23
C PHE A 8 2.52 23.82 43.76
N LEU A 9 2.55 25.07 43.30
CA LEU A 9 3.78 25.71 42.76
C LEU A 9 4.19 26.98 43.52
N LYS A 10 4.17 26.92 44.85
CA LYS A 10 4.84 27.94 45.68
C LYS A 10 5.65 27.27 46.78
N GLY A 11 6.93 27.01 46.47
CA GLY A 11 7.92 26.64 47.46
C GLY A 11 9.03 25.82 46.83
N ILE A 12 10.08 26.49 46.36
CA ILE A 12 11.51 26.16 46.54
C ILE A 12 12.29 27.26 45.78
N LEU A 13 12.71 28.27 46.54
CA LEU A 13 13.90 29.08 46.26
C LEU A 13 14.96 28.54 47.21
N GLY A 14 16.01 27.93 46.67
CA GLY A 14 17.14 27.41 47.44
C GLY A 14 18.33 27.23 46.51
N THR A 15 19.33 28.08 46.68
CA THR A 15 20.58 28.17 45.91
C THR A 15 21.47 26.93 46.09
N SER A 16 21.89 26.30 44.99
CA SER A 16 23.10 25.48 44.94
C SER A 16 23.64 25.33 43.51
N ALA A 17 24.95 25.16 43.47
CA ALA A 17 25.89 25.32 42.37
C ALA A 17 25.60 24.59 41.05
N ALA A 18 26.22 25.12 39.99
CA ALA A 18 26.21 24.68 38.61
C ALA A 18 26.39 23.17 38.41
N ALA A 19 25.41 22.56 37.74
CA ALA A 19 25.61 21.43 36.85
C ALA A 19 24.69 21.67 35.64
N GLY A 20 25.29 21.81 34.45
CA GLY A 20 24.54 21.95 33.19
C GLY A 20 23.76 20.68 32.88
N ALA A 21 22.58 20.54 33.46
CA ALA A 21 21.61 19.54 33.03
C ALA A 21 20.95 20.09 31.77
N ALA A 22 21.34 19.56 30.62
CA ALA A 22 20.59 19.74 29.38
C ALA A 22 19.15 19.30 29.66
N THR A 23 18.23 20.26 29.76
CA THR A 23 16.80 19.98 29.80
C THR A 23 16.42 19.45 28.44
N ALA A 24 16.56 18.14 28.25
CA ALA A 24 15.94 17.43 27.15
C ALA A 24 14.42 17.57 27.36
N LEU A 25 13.84 18.57 26.69
CA LEU A 25 12.41 18.65 26.51
C LEU A 25 11.96 17.28 25.97
N PRO A 26 10.94 16.63 26.56
CA PRO A 26 10.37 15.45 25.93
C PRO A 26 9.96 15.88 24.52
N ALA A 27 10.60 15.30 23.51
CA ALA A 27 10.21 15.53 22.13
C ALA A 27 8.72 15.21 22.04
N CYS A 28 7.90 16.24 21.80
CA CYS A 28 6.47 16.05 21.58
C CYS A 28 6.35 15.01 20.46
N ALA A 29 5.70 13.88 20.75
CA ALA A 29 5.30 12.98 19.68
C ALA A 29 4.52 13.84 18.67
N PRO A 30 4.89 13.82 17.38
CA PRO A 30 4.19 14.62 16.41
C PRO A 30 2.71 14.19 16.41
N ASP A 31 1.81 15.16 16.59
CA ASP A 31 0.36 14.96 16.55
C ASP A 31 -0.03 14.72 15.09
N ILE A 32 0.12 13.48 14.65
CA ILE A 32 -0.22 13.05 13.29
C ILE A 32 -1.54 12.31 13.38
N ASN A 33 -2.61 12.95 12.95
CA ASN A 33 -3.90 12.30 12.82
C ASN A 33 -4.02 11.62 11.45
N PRO A 34 -4.76 10.50 11.34
CA PRO A 34 -5.13 9.96 10.04
C PRO A 34 -5.81 11.01 9.16
N ALA A 35 -5.58 10.94 7.85
CA ALA A 35 -6.18 11.90 6.93
C ALA A 35 -7.73 11.77 6.90
N PRO A 36 -8.46 12.88 6.70
CA PRO A 36 -9.92 12.86 6.53
C PRO A 36 -10.35 11.87 5.44
N VAL A 37 -11.55 11.28 5.60
CA VAL A 37 -12.03 10.22 4.71
C VAL A 37 -13.21 10.71 3.88
N THR A 38 -13.21 10.40 2.58
CA THR A 38 -14.34 10.59 1.68
C THR A 38 -14.57 9.36 0.80
N ASP A 39 -15.79 9.23 0.28
CA ASP A 39 -16.18 8.19 -0.66
C ASP A 39 -16.27 8.76 -2.08
N VAL A 40 -15.71 8.07 -3.07
CA VAL A 40 -15.81 8.43 -4.48
C VAL A 40 -16.07 7.19 -5.34
N THR A 41 -16.51 7.42 -6.58
CA THR A 41 -16.78 6.35 -7.55
C THR A 41 -15.72 6.35 -8.64
N ALA A 42 -15.24 5.16 -9.01
CA ALA A 42 -14.43 4.99 -10.20
C ALA A 42 -15.29 4.96 -11.47
N SER A 43 -14.68 5.37 -12.59
CA SER A 43 -15.19 5.15 -13.93
C SER A 43 -15.18 3.66 -14.29
N ALA A 44 -15.89 3.28 -15.34
CA ALA A 44 -15.84 1.92 -15.89
C ALA A 44 -14.41 1.52 -16.36
N ALA A 45 -13.57 2.51 -16.68
CA ALA A 45 -12.17 2.29 -17.05
C ALA A 45 -11.25 2.12 -15.81
N GLY A 46 -11.79 2.18 -14.60
CA GLY A 46 -11.00 2.06 -13.37
C GLY A 46 -10.23 3.33 -13.03
N THR A 47 -10.71 4.50 -13.45
CA THR A 47 -10.10 5.79 -13.10
C THR A 47 -10.96 6.58 -12.12
N VAL A 48 -10.33 7.39 -11.28
CA VAL A 48 -11.00 8.34 -10.38
C VAL A 48 -10.53 9.75 -10.74
N ASP A 49 -11.47 10.64 -11.03
CA ASP A 49 -11.17 12.05 -11.30
C ASP A 49 -11.62 12.90 -10.10
N LEU A 50 -10.66 13.55 -9.43
CA LEU A 50 -10.91 14.46 -8.32
C LEU A 50 -10.69 15.90 -8.78
N LEU A 51 -11.73 16.73 -8.76
CA LEU A 51 -11.56 18.18 -8.86
C LEU A 51 -11.01 18.69 -7.52
N VAL A 52 -9.71 18.97 -7.46
CA VAL A 52 -8.98 19.26 -6.21
C VAL A 52 -9.63 20.40 -5.41
N THR A 53 -10.16 21.42 -6.09
CA THR A 53 -10.83 22.56 -5.43
C THR A 53 -12.14 22.22 -4.71
N ARG A 54 -12.66 20.99 -4.84
CA ARG A 54 -13.81 20.51 -4.06
C ARG A 54 -13.40 19.86 -2.74
N TYR A 55 -12.10 19.68 -2.51
CA TYR A 55 -11.55 19.00 -1.34
C TYR A 55 -10.60 19.94 -0.61
N PRO A 56 -11.09 20.71 0.39
CA PRO A 56 -10.28 21.68 1.14
C PRO A 56 -9.02 21.06 1.77
N ASP A 57 -9.07 19.78 2.14
CA ASP A 57 -7.93 19.06 2.72
C ASP A 57 -6.78 18.79 1.73
N LEU A 58 -7.04 18.94 0.41
CA LEU A 58 -6.04 18.80 -0.66
C LEU A 58 -5.63 20.14 -1.28
N GLU A 59 -6.23 21.26 -0.86
CA GLU A 59 -5.87 22.59 -1.36
C GLU A 59 -4.50 23.07 -0.82
N PRO A 60 -4.15 22.90 0.47
CA PRO A 60 -2.85 23.31 0.98
C PRO A 60 -1.78 22.25 0.64
N VAL A 61 -0.58 22.73 0.30
CA VAL A 61 0.63 21.90 0.26
C VAL A 61 0.82 21.23 1.62
N GLY A 62 1.09 19.93 1.61
CA GLY A 62 1.14 19.11 2.81
C GLY A 62 -0.22 18.57 3.26
N GLY A 63 -1.28 18.88 2.50
CA GLY A 63 -2.62 18.32 2.68
C GLY A 63 -2.73 16.86 2.25
N ALA A 64 -3.69 16.15 2.82
CA ALA A 64 -3.95 14.76 2.51
C ALA A 64 -5.43 14.40 2.66
N LEU A 65 -5.88 13.45 1.84
CA LEU A 65 -7.25 12.95 1.83
C LEU A 65 -7.26 11.45 1.61
N THR A 66 -7.95 10.72 2.50
CA THR A 66 -8.25 9.31 2.29
C THR A 66 -9.50 9.17 1.43
N VAL A 67 -9.41 8.42 0.35
CA VAL A 67 -10.45 8.18 -0.63
C VAL A 67 -10.80 6.69 -0.63
N ARG A 68 -12.05 6.36 -0.33
CA ARG A 68 -12.59 5.00 -0.48
C ARG A 68 -13.28 4.88 -1.82
N VAL A 69 -12.97 3.80 -2.53
CA VAL A 69 -13.56 3.47 -3.83
C VAL A 69 -14.20 2.09 -3.73
N PRO A 70 -15.50 1.94 -4.00
CA PRO A 70 -16.14 0.64 -4.06
C PRO A 70 -15.40 -0.31 -5.03
N GLY A 71 -15.09 -1.52 -4.56
CA GLY A 71 -14.34 -2.52 -5.33
C GLY A 71 -12.82 -2.48 -5.13
N GLU A 72 -12.27 -1.42 -4.54
CA GLU A 72 -10.90 -1.41 -4.05
C GLU A 72 -10.83 -1.92 -2.61
N ALA A 73 -9.93 -2.88 -2.38
CA ALA A 73 -9.79 -3.52 -1.06
C ALA A 73 -9.19 -2.55 -0.03
N THR A 74 -8.30 -1.66 -0.48
CA THR A 74 -7.59 -0.70 0.36
C THR A 74 -7.94 0.71 -0.08
N PRO A 75 -8.32 1.62 0.84
CA PRO A 75 -8.52 3.01 0.48
C PRO A 75 -7.22 3.66 0.03
N LEU A 76 -7.34 4.73 -0.76
CA LEU A 76 -6.24 5.49 -1.31
C LEU A 76 -5.98 6.69 -0.41
N LEU A 77 -4.73 7.01 -0.18
CA LEU A 77 -4.29 8.25 0.47
C LEU A 77 -3.71 9.15 -0.62
N VAL A 78 -4.45 10.22 -0.92
CA VAL A 78 -4.04 11.28 -1.85
C VAL A 78 -3.27 12.32 -1.06
N LEU A 79 -2.10 12.70 -1.57
CA LEU A 79 -1.14 13.58 -0.91
C LEU A 79 -0.83 14.77 -1.82
N HIS A 80 -0.95 15.98 -1.31
CA HIS A 80 -0.49 17.18 -2.01
C HIS A 80 0.96 17.45 -1.62
N ASN A 81 1.88 17.05 -2.50
CA ASN A 81 3.29 17.32 -2.36
C ASN A 81 3.66 18.61 -3.10
N LYS A 82 4.69 19.31 -2.62
CA LYS A 82 5.32 20.37 -3.39
C LYS A 82 6.72 20.63 -2.86
N GLY A 83 7.70 20.55 -3.74
CA GLY A 83 9.03 21.11 -3.44
C GLY A 83 9.00 22.64 -3.51
N ASP A 84 9.93 23.30 -2.82
CA ASP A 84 10.03 24.77 -2.85
C ASP A 84 10.15 25.28 -4.30
N GLY A 85 9.20 26.12 -4.72
CA GLY A 85 9.17 26.71 -6.07
C GLY A 85 8.76 25.76 -7.20
N ALA A 86 8.42 24.50 -6.90
CA ALA A 86 7.92 23.52 -7.88
C ALA A 86 6.43 23.76 -8.20
N PRO A 87 5.90 23.25 -9.34
CA PRO A 87 4.45 23.15 -9.53
C PRO A 87 3.81 22.23 -8.48
N ASP A 88 2.50 22.33 -8.31
CA ASP A 88 1.76 21.40 -7.45
C ASP A 88 1.94 19.96 -7.94
N ASP A 89 2.25 19.06 -7.02
CA ASP A 89 2.47 17.65 -7.27
C ASP A 89 1.55 16.81 -6.39
N PHE A 90 1.03 15.72 -6.92
CA PHE A 90 0.11 14.86 -6.18
C PHE A 90 0.57 13.42 -6.31
N SER A 91 0.71 12.75 -5.18
CA SER A 91 0.97 11.32 -5.16
C SER A 91 -0.18 10.58 -4.48
N VAL A 92 -0.32 9.31 -4.83
CA VAL A 92 -1.40 8.48 -4.31
C VAL A 92 -0.82 7.14 -3.90
N VAL A 93 -1.02 6.80 -2.63
CA VAL A 93 -0.56 5.54 -2.02
C VAL A 93 -1.72 4.83 -1.33
N SER A 94 -1.52 3.61 -0.85
CA SER A 94 -2.51 2.98 0.04
C SER A 94 -2.58 3.71 1.40
N SER A 95 -3.78 3.91 1.93
CA SER A 95 -4.00 4.64 3.19
C SER A 95 -3.84 3.79 4.45
N ILE A 96 -3.40 2.55 4.32
CA ILE A 96 -3.34 1.56 5.39
C ILE A 96 -1.90 1.17 5.62
N CYS A 97 -1.45 1.28 6.87
CA CYS A 97 -0.10 0.90 7.27
C CYS A 97 0.11 -0.60 7.04
N THR A 98 1.15 -0.95 6.30
CA THR A 98 1.54 -2.34 6.01
C THR A 98 2.08 -3.10 7.22
N HIS A 99 2.21 -2.45 8.39
CA HIS A 99 2.57 -3.13 9.64
C HIS A 99 1.37 -3.87 10.25
N VAL A 100 0.40 -3.13 10.81
CA VAL A 100 -0.76 -3.69 11.53
C VAL A 100 -2.11 -3.11 11.07
N GLY A 101 -2.15 -2.46 9.91
CA GLY A 101 -3.40 -2.01 9.32
C GLY A 101 -3.96 -0.68 9.85
N CYS A 102 -3.17 0.11 10.60
CA CYS A 102 -3.62 1.43 11.05
C CYS A 102 -3.84 2.40 9.87
N PRO A 103 -4.87 3.27 9.93
CA PRO A 103 -5.04 4.32 8.93
C PRO A 103 -3.89 5.33 9.02
N LEU A 104 -3.40 5.77 7.86
CA LEU A 104 -2.23 6.62 7.72
C LEU A 104 -2.60 8.10 7.71
N GLY A 105 -1.69 8.92 8.22
CA GLY A 105 -1.69 10.37 8.07
C GLY A 105 -0.52 10.83 7.21
N PHE A 106 -0.41 12.15 7.04
CA PHE A 106 0.67 12.80 6.31
C PHE A 106 1.15 14.00 7.12
N ASP A 107 2.46 14.13 7.30
CA ASP A 107 3.05 15.26 8.04
C ASP A 107 3.55 16.39 7.13
N GLY A 108 3.15 16.34 5.85
CA GLY A 108 3.59 17.26 4.80
C GLY A 108 4.85 16.80 4.07
N LYS A 109 5.54 15.76 4.56
CA LYS A 109 6.72 15.19 3.93
C LYS A 109 6.64 13.67 3.78
N ASP A 110 6.36 12.97 4.86
CA ASP A 110 6.28 11.51 4.90
C ASP A 110 4.85 11.08 5.23
N VAL A 111 4.46 9.92 4.73
CA VAL A 111 3.25 9.23 5.19
C VAL A 111 3.59 8.56 6.51
N VAL A 112 2.81 8.83 7.55
CA VAL A 112 3.14 8.39 8.91
C VAL A 112 1.98 7.63 9.54
N CYS A 113 2.32 6.51 10.15
CA CYS A 113 1.40 5.71 10.94
C CYS A 113 1.35 6.23 12.39
N PRO A 114 0.20 6.69 12.90
CA PRO A 114 0.10 7.22 14.27
C PRO A 114 0.28 6.17 15.37
N CYS A 115 0.09 4.88 15.04
CA CYS A 115 0.13 3.81 16.04
C CYS A 115 1.55 3.51 16.54
N HIS A 116 2.52 3.39 15.63
CA HIS A 116 3.89 2.95 15.93
C HIS A 116 4.95 3.73 15.14
N LEU A 117 4.55 4.85 14.53
CA LEU A 117 5.42 5.79 13.83
C LEU A 117 6.20 5.20 12.65
N SER A 118 5.69 4.14 12.03
CA SER A 118 6.19 3.72 10.71
C SER A 118 6.05 4.88 9.74
N ARG A 119 7.11 5.13 8.96
CA ARG A 119 7.16 6.20 7.96
C ARG A 119 7.33 5.59 6.59
N PHE A 120 6.68 6.20 5.61
CA PHE A 120 6.76 5.82 4.22
C PHE A 120 6.99 7.06 3.36
N SER A 121 7.71 6.88 2.26
CA SER A 121 7.87 7.90 1.24
C SER A 121 6.50 8.24 0.65
N SER A 122 6.16 9.53 0.62
CA SER A 122 4.90 10.01 0.04
C SER A 122 4.79 9.71 -1.46
N THR A 123 5.91 9.67 -2.18
CA THR A 123 5.94 9.47 -3.64
C THR A 123 6.08 8.01 -4.02
N SER A 124 7.01 7.27 -3.41
CA SER A 124 7.34 5.89 -3.79
C SER A 124 6.65 4.82 -2.94
N GLY A 125 6.05 5.20 -1.81
CA GLY A 125 5.51 4.26 -0.83
C GLY A 125 6.58 3.46 -0.06
N ALA A 126 7.87 3.66 -0.36
CA ALA A 126 8.97 2.94 0.28
C ALA A 126 8.98 3.15 1.80
N VAL A 127 9.29 2.09 2.55
CA VAL A 127 9.46 2.17 4.00
C VAL A 127 10.68 3.02 4.33
N LEU A 128 10.47 4.11 5.07
CA LEU A 128 11.52 4.98 5.59
C LEU A 128 11.85 4.66 7.06
N THR A 129 10.86 4.21 7.82
CA THR A 129 11.04 3.88 9.23
C THR A 129 10.17 2.68 9.59
N LYS A 130 10.82 1.67 10.19
CA LYS A 130 10.19 0.47 10.79
C LYS A 130 9.23 0.90 11.92
N PRO A 131 8.28 0.06 12.40
CA PRO A 131 8.18 -1.40 12.26
C PRO A 131 7.73 -1.96 10.91
N ALA A 132 7.04 -1.20 10.06
CA ALA A 132 6.68 -1.69 8.73
C ALA A 132 7.91 -2.16 7.95
N THR A 133 7.77 -3.23 7.16
CA THR A 133 8.85 -3.77 6.30
C THR A 133 8.44 -3.87 4.83
N THR A 134 7.15 -3.80 4.54
CA THR A 134 6.58 -3.84 3.19
C THR A 134 6.23 -2.42 2.74
N PRO A 135 6.60 -1.98 1.53
CA PRO A 135 6.23 -0.67 1.00
C PRO A 135 4.72 -0.55 0.76
N LEU A 136 4.19 0.67 0.76
CA LEU A 136 2.82 0.95 0.35
C LEU A 136 2.67 0.76 -1.16
N ARG A 137 1.52 0.24 -1.61
CA ARG A 137 1.15 0.31 -3.02
C ARG A 137 1.01 1.78 -3.43
N THR A 138 1.60 2.12 -4.57
CA THR A 138 1.42 3.41 -5.26
C THR A 138 0.38 3.28 -6.37
N PHE A 139 -0.24 4.39 -6.72
CA PHE A 139 -1.17 4.50 -7.84
C PHE A 139 -0.67 5.60 -8.77
N THR A 140 -0.78 5.37 -10.08
CA THR A 140 -0.47 6.39 -11.06
C THR A 140 -1.52 7.49 -10.98
N ALA A 141 -1.06 8.73 -10.87
CA ALA A 141 -1.93 9.89 -10.87
C ALA A 141 -1.33 11.03 -11.71
N GLU A 142 -2.19 11.79 -12.35
CA GLU A 142 -1.82 12.93 -13.19
C GLU A 142 -2.67 14.14 -12.81
N TYR A 143 -2.01 15.22 -12.41
CA TYR A 143 -2.67 16.48 -12.09
C TYR A 143 -2.62 17.45 -13.27
N ASN A 144 -3.78 17.95 -13.68
CA ASN A 144 -3.89 18.97 -14.70
C ASN A 144 -4.10 20.36 -14.05
N PRO A 145 -3.12 21.27 -14.06
CA PRO A 145 -3.24 22.56 -13.37
C PRO A 145 -4.25 23.52 -14.00
N GLY A 146 -4.55 23.37 -15.29
CA GLY A 146 -5.52 24.21 -15.99
C GLY A 146 -6.97 23.90 -15.60
N THR A 147 -7.28 22.62 -15.40
CA THR A 147 -8.62 22.14 -14.99
C THR A 147 -8.72 21.87 -13.50
N LYS A 148 -7.58 21.79 -12.79
CA LYS A 148 -7.44 21.40 -11.39
C LYS A 148 -7.98 19.99 -11.09
N VAL A 149 -7.97 19.12 -12.09
CA VAL A 149 -8.38 17.72 -11.95
C VAL A 149 -7.15 16.84 -11.70
N LEU A 150 -7.20 16.06 -10.63
CA LEU A 150 -6.30 14.94 -10.37
C LEU A 150 -6.97 13.66 -10.87
N ARG A 151 -6.41 13.05 -11.91
CA ARG A 151 -6.84 11.75 -12.41
C ARG A 151 -5.98 10.65 -11.79
N ILE A 152 -6.62 9.65 -11.19
CA ILE A 152 -5.98 8.50 -10.56
C ILE A 152 -6.36 7.25 -11.35
N ASP A 153 -5.38 6.45 -11.77
CA ASP A 153 -5.60 5.18 -12.44
C ASP A 153 -5.45 4.02 -11.45
N LEU A 154 -6.57 3.37 -11.14
CA LEU A 154 -6.63 2.23 -10.21
C LEU A 154 -6.13 0.93 -10.85
N ARG A 155 -6.05 0.91 -12.18
CA ARG A 155 -5.67 -0.24 -13.02
C ARG A 155 -4.29 -0.06 -13.63
N ALA A 156 -3.59 1.03 -13.33
CA ALA A 156 -2.20 1.20 -13.71
C ALA A 156 -1.35 0.03 -13.20
N GLY A 157 -0.53 -0.51 -14.09
CA GLY A 157 0.40 -1.58 -13.81
C GLY A 157 1.85 -1.09 -13.77
N GLN A 158 2.77 -2.03 -13.57
CA GLN A 158 4.19 -1.79 -13.75
C GLN A 158 4.50 -1.68 -15.25
N ALA A 159 5.27 -0.66 -15.64
CA ALA A 159 5.55 -0.36 -17.05
C ALA A 159 6.18 -1.54 -17.79
N ASP A 160 7.07 -2.29 -17.13
CA ASP A 160 7.79 -3.42 -17.72
C ASP A 160 7.11 -4.78 -17.45
N PHE A 161 5.81 -4.78 -17.09
CA PHE A 161 5.05 -6.01 -16.85
C PHE A 161 3.92 -6.15 -17.87
N PRO A 162 3.64 -7.35 -18.41
CA PRO A 162 2.64 -7.51 -19.46
C PRO A 162 1.25 -7.07 -19.00
N ALA A 163 0.53 -6.38 -19.88
CA ALA A 163 -0.81 -5.88 -19.60
C ALA A 163 -1.86 -7.00 -19.57
N ALA A 164 -2.90 -6.82 -18.78
CA ALA A 164 -4.14 -7.59 -18.84
C ALA A 164 -5.03 -7.02 -19.96
N VAL A 165 -5.06 -7.70 -21.10
CA VAL A 165 -5.89 -7.32 -22.26
C VAL A 165 -7.00 -8.37 -22.41
N ASN A 166 -8.26 -7.92 -22.41
CA ASN A 166 -9.43 -8.81 -22.45
C ASN A 166 -9.40 -9.93 -21.40
N GLY A 167 -8.90 -9.61 -20.19
CA GLY A 167 -8.77 -10.57 -19.09
C GLY A 167 -7.63 -11.57 -19.24
N GLN A 168 -6.70 -11.35 -20.17
CA GLN A 168 -5.53 -12.20 -20.39
C GLN A 168 -4.22 -11.45 -20.19
N VAL A 169 -3.26 -12.11 -19.56
CA VAL A 169 -1.87 -11.67 -19.48
C VAL A 169 -1.01 -12.72 -20.16
N VAL A 170 -0.23 -12.31 -21.15
CA VAL A 170 0.65 -13.20 -21.94
C VAL A 170 2.08 -12.98 -21.50
N PHE A 171 2.79 -14.07 -21.23
CA PHE A 171 4.20 -14.11 -20.88
C PHE A 171 4.99 -14.82 -21.98
N PRO A 172 5.47 -14.11 -23.00
CA PRO A 172 6.28 -14.69 -24.07
C PRO A 172 7.58 -15.25 -23.51
N PHE A 173 8.00 -16.45 -23.91
CA PHE A 173 9.26 -17.04 -23.45
C PHE A 173 10.52 -16.31 -23.93
N VAL A 174 10.39 -15.44 -24.94
CA VAL A 174 11.48 -14.54 -25.35
C VAL A 174 11.74 -13.48 -24.28
N GLU A 175 10.69 -13.01 -23.61
CA GLU A 175 10.77 -11.97 -22.57
C GLU A 175 10.87 -12.56 -21.16
N PHE A 176 10.24 -13.72 -20.94
CA PHE A 176 10.20 -14.45 -19.66
C PHE A 176 10.76 -15.88 -19.84
N PRO A 177 12.03 -16.05 -20.26
CA PRO A 177 12.62 -17.37 -20.51
C PRO A 177 12.69 -18.25 -19.26
N GLU A 178 12.73 -17.66 -18.07
CA GLU A 178 12.74 -18.35 -16.79
C GLU A 178 11.50 -19.23 -16.58
N LEU A 179 10.36 -18.87 -17.17
CA LEU A 179 9.14 -19.67 -17.11
C LEU A 179 9.26 -20.99 -17.89
N ARG A 180 10.39 -21.30 -18.53
CA ARG A 180 10.69 -22.65 -19.04
C ARG A 180 11.24 -23.60 -17.97
N ASN A 181 11.72 -23.07 -16.85
CA ASN A 181 12.42 -23.84 -15.83
C ASN A 181 11.50 -24.23 -14.68
N ASN A 182 11.53 -25.50 -14.26
CA ASN A 182 10.78 -25.95 -13.10
C ASN A 182 11.25 -25.21 -11.84
N GLY A 183 10.31 -24.79 -11.00
CA GLY A 183 10.55 -23.99 -9.81
C GLY A 183 10.54 -22.48 -10.04
N ALA A 184 10.47 -22.00 -11.29
CA ALA A 184 10.46 -20.58 -11.62
C ALA A 184 9.21 -19.85 -11.11
N ARG A 185 9.38 -18.54 -10.90
CA ARG A 185 8.32 -17.60 -10.52
C ARG A 185 8.49 -16.30 -11.26
N VAL A 186 7.38 -15.77 -11.79
CA VAL A 186 7.26 -14.39 -12.25
C VAL A 186 6.22 -13.68 -11.37
N THR A 187 6.50 -12.43 -11.01
CA THR A 187 5.62 -11.63 -10.16
C THR A 187 5.63 -10.19 -10.66
N GLY A 188 4.46 -9.57 -10.72
CA GLY A 188 4.34 -8.16 -11.07
C GLY A 188 2.89 -7.74 -11.18
N THR A 189 2.68 -6.48 -11.54
CA THR A 189 1.35 -5.84 -11.58
C THR A 189 0.95 -5.55 -13.03
N PRO A 190 0.08 -6.37 -13.64
CA PRO A 190 -0.39 -6.11 -15.00
C PRO A 190 -1.25 -4.86 -15.05
N SER A 191 -0.97 -3.97 -16.01
CA SER A 191 -1.86 -2.85 -16.33
C SER A 191 -3.21 -3.38 -16.81
N GLY A 192 -4.29 -2.67 -16.55
CA GLY A 192 -5.66 -3.18 -16.76
C GLY A 192 -6.19 -4.02 -15.58
N TYR A 193 -5.32 -4.59 -14.74
CA TYR A 193 -5.71 -5.26 -13.48
C TYR A 193 -5.36 -4.42 -12.25
N GLY A 194 -4.14 -3.87 -12.22
CA GLY A 194 -3.65 -2.97 -11.16
C GLY A 194 -3.28 -3.65 -9.85
N ARG A 195 -3.33 -4.98 -9.76
CA ARG A 195 -2.95 -5.75 -8.56
C ARG A 195 -1.84 -6.75 -8.88
N PRO A 196 -0.94 -7.06 -7.95
CA PRO A 196 0.11 -8.03 -8.20
C PRO A 196 -0.48 -9.41 -8.49
N ILE A 197 0.13 -10.13 -9.42
CA ILE A 197 -0.14 -11.55 -9.64
C ILE A 197 1.16 -12.34 -9.52
N PHE A 198 1.03 -13.61 -9.19
CA PHE A 198 2.13 -14.57 -9.17
C PHE A 198 1.88 -15.65 -10.21
N VAL A 199 2.88 -15.93 -11.04
CA VAL A 199 2.87 -17.04 -12.00
C VAL A 199 4.02 -17.97 -11.63
N PHE A 200 3.71 -19.25 -11.40
CA PHE A 200 4.67 -20.27 -11.00
C PHE A 200 4.75 -21.36 -12.06
N ARG A 201 5.97 -21.83 -12.34
CA ARG A 201 6.19 -23.20 -12.78
C ARG A 201 6.64 -24.02 -11.58
N ASN A 202 5.83 -24.98 -11.17
CA ASN A 202 6.09 -25.82 -10.01
C ASN A 202 7.22 -26.82 -10.31
N GLY A 203 7.73 -27.48 -9.26
CA GLY A 203 8.85 -28.42 -9.38
C GLY A 203 8.56 -29.60 -10.31
N ASP A 204 7.29 -30.00 -10.41
CA ASP A 204 6.78 -31.04 -11.29
C ASP A 204 6.49 -30.55 -12.73
N GLY A 205 6.75 -29.28 -13.03
CA GLY A 205 6.51 -28.66 -14.33
C GLY A 205 5.10 -28.11 -14.53
N THR A 206 4.17 -28.35 -13.61
CA THR A 206 2.82 -27.78 -13.68
C THR A 206 2.85 -26.26 -13.50
N LEU A 207 1.92 -25.56 -14.15
CA LEU A 207 1.79 -24.11 -14.03
C LEU A 207 0.64 -23.75 -13.09
N SER A 208 0.84 -22.69 -12.30
CA SER A 208 -0.23 -22.07 -11.52
C SER A 208 -0.08 -20.55 -11.54
N ALA A 209 -1.20 -19.84 -11.47
CA ALA A 209 -1.20 -18.40 -11.30
C ALA A 209 -2.26 -17.98 -10.28
N VAL A 210 -1.90 -17.05 -9.40
CA VAL A 210 -2.74 -16.59 -8.30
C VAL A 210 -2.68 -15.09 -8.14
N ASP A 211 -3.76 -14.53 -7.61
CA ASP A 211 -3.84 -13.14 -7.21
C ASP A 211 -2.93 -12.89 -6.00
N GLY A 212 -2.21 -11.77 -6.02
CA GLY A 212 -1.36 -11.33 -4.92
C GLY A 212 -2.14 -10.67 -3.78
N VAL A 213 -3.48 -10.61 -3.83
CA VAL A 213 -4.31 -10.02 -2.77
C VAL A 213 -4.75 -11.07 -1.75
N CYS A 214 -4.33 -10.89 -0.50
CA CYS A 214 -4.78 -11.69 0.63
C CYS A 214 -6.30 -11.59 0.81
N THR A 215 -6.96 -12.74 0.88
CA THR A 215 -8.41 -12.87 1.07
C THR A 215 -8.91 -12.49 2.45
N HIS A 216 -8.02 -12.18 3.40
CA HIS A 216 -8.40 -11.68 4.71
C HIS A 216 -8.84 -10.22 4.66
N GLN A 217 -7.91 -9.30 4.38
CA GLN A 217 -8.11 -7.85 4.45
C GLN A 217 -7.50 -7.09 3.26
N GLY A 218 -7.18 -7.78 2.17
CA GLY A 218 -6.69 -7.13 0.96
C GLY A 218 -5.21 -6.77 0.94
N CYS A 219 -4.45 -7.08 1.99
CA CYS A 219 -2.99 -6.91 1.99
C CYS A 219 -2.36 -7.70 0.83
N TYR A 220 -1.29 -7.15 0.24
CA TYR A 220 -0.56 -7.88 -0.79
C TYR A 220 0.35 -8.93 -0.14
N VAL A 221 0.28 -10.17 -0.63
CA VAL A 221 1.13 -11.27 -0.16
C VAL A 221 2.50 -11.20 -0.85
N GLU A 222 3.51 -11.71 -0.16
CA GLU A 222 4.88 -11.80 -0.68
C GLU A 222 5.30 -13.26 -0.74
N PHE A 223 6.16 -13.63 -1.69
CA PHE A 223 6.73 -14.98 -1.70
C PHE A 223 7.89 -15.09 -0.72
N ASN A 224 7.78 -16.02 0.21
CA ASN A 224 8.85 -16.35 1.15
C ASN A 224 9.66 -17.53 0.59
N GLU A 225 10.91 -17.27 0.16
CA GLU A 225 11.79 -18.30 -0.43
C GLU A 225 12.06 -19.48 0.52
N PRO A 226 12.48 -19.27 1.78
CA PRO A 226 12.73 -20.39 2.71
C PRO A 226 11.49 -21.26 2.96
N GLU A 227 10.33 -20.65 3.05
CA GLU A 227 9.06 -21.34 3.32
C GLU A 227 8.37 -21.85 2.04
N THR A 228 8.87 -21.46 0.85
CA THR A 228 8.34 -21.78 -0.49
C THR A 228 6.86 -21.47 -0.70
N ARG A 229 6.32 -20.48 0.03
CA ARG A 229 4.89 -20.15 0.09
C ARG A 229 4.66 -18.64 0.01
N LEU A 230 3.44 -18.24 -0.33
CA LEU A 230 3.01 -16.85 -0.26
C LEU A 230 2.60 -16.52 1.17
N VAL A 231 3.17 -15.47 1.75
CA VAL A 231 2.90 -15.04 3.13
C VAL A 231 2.35 -13.62 3.10
N CYS A 232 1.22 -13.42 3.76
CA CYS A 232 0.67 -12.11 4.02
C CYS A 232 1.45 -11.44 5.16
N PRO A 233 2.06 -10.26 4.95
CA PRO A 233 2.85 -9.59 5.98
C PRO A 233 2.00 -9.07 7.15
N CYS A 234 0.70 -8.87 6.95
CA CYS A 234 -0.19 -8.26 7.94
C CYS A 234 -0.45 -9.17 9.15
N HIS A 235 -0.86 -10.42 8.91
CA HIS A 235 -1.27 -11.35 9.97
C HIS A 235 -0.70 -12.76 9.77
N LEU A 236 0.32 -12.89 8.90
CA LEU A 236 1.05 -14.12 8.63
C LEU A 236 0.21 -15.27 8.04
N ALA A 237 -0.98 -14.99 7.49
CA ALA A 237 -1.70 -15.94 6.66
C ALA A 237 -0.76 -16.43 5.54
N ALA A 238 -0.76 -17.72 5.27
CA ALA A 238 0.09 -18.31 4.24
C ALA A 238 -0.70 -19.15 3.26
N PHE A 239 -0.28 -19.09 2.00
CA PHE A 239 -0.93 -19.74 0.88
C PHE A 239 0.10 -20.49 0.04
N SER A 240 -0.31 -21.62 -0.52
CA SER A 240 0.49 -22.38 -1.46
C SER A 240 0.68 -21.63 -2.78
N ARG A 241 1.56 -22.13 -3.65
CA ARG A 241 1.74 -21.63 -5.04
C ARG A 241 0.50 -21.82 -5.92
N GLN A 242 -0.48 -22.59 -5.45
CA GLN A 242 -1.78 -22.81 -6.09
C GLN A 242 -2.90 -22.02 -5.40
N GLY A 243 -2.56 -21.20 -4.39
CA GLY A 243 -3.48 -20.30 -3.70
C GLY A 243 -4.22 -20.92 -2.52
N ALA A 244 -4.03 -22.20 -2.23
CA ALA A 244 -4.67 -22.88 -1.11
C ALA A 244 -4.17 -22.32 0.22
N VAL A 245 -5.06 -22.13 1.20
CA VAL A 245 -4.66 -21.69 2.55
C VAL A 245 -3.88 -22.79 3.26
N GLU A 246 -2.64 -22.50 3.64
CA GLU A 246 -1.78 -23.38 4.42
C GLU A 246 -1.66 -22.94 5.89
N ARG A 247 -1.87 -21.64 6.15
CA ARG A 247 -1.86 -21.06 7.50
C ARG A 247 -2.89 -19.94 7.59
N GLN A 248 -3.76 -20.02 8.60
CA GLN A 248 -4.74 -18.97 8.88
C GLN A 248 -4.07 -17.70 9.43
N PRO A 249 -4.68 -16.51 9.28
CA PRO A 249 -4.17 -15.29 9.90
C PRO A 249 -4.20 -15.39 11.43
N ASN A 250 -3.20 -14.80 12.09
CA ASN A 250 -3.07 -14.76 13.54
C ASN A 250 -3.97 -13.69 14.18
N THR A 251 -5.27 -13.72 13.88
CA THR A 251 -6.26 -12.74 14.41
C THR A 251 -7.41 -13.38 15.18
N GLY A 252 -7.70 -14.66 14.97
CA GLY A 252 -8.79 -15.37 15.66
C GLY A 252 -10.17 -15.19 15.03
N ASP A 253 -10.27 -14.52 13.88
CA ASP A 253 -11.54 -14.19 13.21
C ASP A 253 -12.12 -15.35 12.36
N GLY A 254 -11.54 -16.54 12.47
CA GLY A 254 -11.96 -17.74 11.73
C GLY A 254 -11.18 -17.96 10.42
N PRO A 255 -11.57 -18.99 9.64
CA PRO A 255 -10.85 -19.36 8.42
C PRO A 255 -11.12 -18.39 7.27
N ILE A 256 -10.07 -18.03 6.54
CA ILE A 256 -10.19 -17.22 5.32
C ILE A 256 -10.28 -18.11 4.06
N PRO A 257 -10.83 -17.60 2.93
CA PRO A 257 -10.81 -18.30 1.65
C PRO A 257 -9.40 -18.44 1.05
N SER A 258 -9.24 -19.33 0.07
CA SER A 258 -8.04 -19.41 -0.77
C SER A 258 -7.87 -18.18 -1.66
N LEU A 259 -6.65 -17.89 -2.12
CA LEU A 259 -6.40 -16.82 -3.09
C LEU A 259 -7.21 -17.06 -4.38
N LYS A 260 -7.62 -15.98 -5.04
CA LYS A 260 -8.18 -16.06 -6.39
C LYS A 260 -7.12 -16.70 -7.30
N THR A 261 -7.50 -17.77 -7.98
CA THR A 261 -6.65 -18.47 -8.95
C THR A 261 -7.01 -18.04 -10.36
N PHE A 262 -6.02 -17.98 -11.25
CA PHE A 262 -6.21 -17.75 -12.67
C PHE A 262 -6.01 -19.05 -13.44
N THR A 263 -6.68 -19.17 -14.59
CA THR A 263 -6.46 -20.30 -15.48
C THR A 263 -5.19 -20.07 -16.28
N VAL A 264 -4.28 -21.04 -16.26
CA VAL A 264 -3.00 -20.97 -16.97
C VAL A 264 -2.96 -22.00 -18.09
N THR A 265 -2.57 -21.57 -19.28
CA THR A 265 -2.32 -22.43 -20.43
C THR A 265 -0.93 -22.18 -20.98
N GLU A 266 -0.27 -23.23 -21.45
CA GLU A 266 1.04 -23.15 -22.10
C GLU A 266 0.90 -23.37 -23.60
N THR A 267 1.59 -22.53 -24.38
CA THR A 267 1.75 -22.67 -25.83
C THR A 267 3.22 -22.94 -26.14
N ALA A 268 3.58 -23.13 -27.41
CA ALA A 268 4.97 -23.29 -27.81
C ALA A 268 5.85 -22.08 -27.42
N ASP A 269 5.26 -20.87 -27.42
CA ASP A 269 6.00 -19.61 -27.35
C ASP A 269 5.73 -18.80 -26.08
N ALA A 270 4.73 -19.16 -25.28
CA ALA A 270 4.32 -18.36 -24.13
C ALA A 270 3.55 -19.16 -23.07
N VAL A 271 3.54 -18.62 -21.85
CA VAL A 271 2.53 -18.90 -20.82
C VAL A 271 1.42 -17.86 -20.92
N VAL A 272 0.16 -18.29 -20.95
CA VAL A 272 -1.01 -17.40 -21.00
C VAL A 272 -1.83 -17.59 -19.74
N VAL A 273 -2.08 -16.49 -19.04
CA VAL A 273 -2.91 -16.43 -17.83
C VAL A 273 -4.23 -15.75 -18.18
N THR A 274 -5.36 -16.37 -17.83
CA THR A 274 -6.70 -15.90 -18.17
C THR A 274 -7.58 -15.75 -16.92
N GLY A 275 -8.57 -14.86 -16.98
CA GLY A 275 -9.40 -14.48 -15.83
C GLY A 275 -8.83 -13.31 -15.01
N VAL A 276 -7.89 -12.55 -15.59
CA VAL A 276 -7.25 -11.38 -14.97
C VAL A 276 -8.12 -10.15 -15.22
N ALA A 277 -9.27 -10.11 -14.55
CA ALA A 277 -10.25 -9.02 -14.57
C ALA A 277 -10.83 -8.78 -13.17
#